data_AF-A0A2V2GFZ1-F1
#
_entry.id   AF-A0A2V2GFZ1-F1
#
_cell.length_a   1.000
_cell.length_b   1.000
_cell.length_c   1.000
_cell.angle_alpha   90.00
_cell.angle_beta   90.00
_cell.angle_gamma   90.00
#
_symmetry.space_group_name_H-M   'P 1'
#
loop_
_entity.id
_entity.type
_entity.pdbx_description
1 polymer ?
#
loop_
_entity_poly.entity_id
_entity_poly.type
_entity_poly.pdbx_seq_one_letter_code
_entity_poly.pdbx_strand_id
1 'polypeptide(L)'
;MVPLDKIRSDLKEIRYYYSRKAMFDECKNIVIGSSIMEKVRRYNEAVKTAPPQLYDLYMMLYVKGYTQEGTAAELNYTPVYIQMLNKKLLLFLQKNITE
;
A
#
# COMPACT_ATOMS: atom_id res chain seq x y z
N MET A 1 -0.49 4.68 -18.15
CA MET A 1 -1.07 3.72 -17.18
C MET A 1 0.09 2.97 -16.56
N VAL A 2 0.28 3.08 -15.24
CA VAL A 2 1.47 2.51 -14.57
C VAL A 2 1.47 0.98 -14.71
N PRO A 3 2.58 0.32 -15.03
CA PRO A 3 2.63 -1.14 -15.11
C PRO A 3 2.33 -1.81 -13.75
N LEU A 4 1.64 -2.95 -13.75
CA LEU A 4 1.32 -3.67 -12.50
C LEU A 4 2.57 -4.06 -11.71
N ASP A 5 3.67 -4.41 -12.39
CA ASP A 5 4.93 -4.75 -11.71
C ASP A 5 5.55 -3.54 -11.00
N LYS A 6 5.40 -2.35 -11.59
CA LYS A 6 5.81 -1.10 -10.96
C LYS A 6 4.97 -0.84 -9.70
N ILE A 7 3.66 -1.04 -9.78
CA ILE A 7 2.75 -0.91 -8.62
C ILE A 7 3.14 -1.89 -7.50
N ARG A 8 3.42 -3.15 -7.84
CA ARG A 8 3.87 -4.14 -6.85
C ARG A 8 5.20 -3.74 -6.20
N SER A 9 6.15 -3.22 -6.98
CA SER A 9 7.44 -2.74 -6.46
C SER A 9 7.23 -1.57 -5.51
N ASP A 10 6.44 -0.58 -5.92
CA ASP A 10 6.15 0.60 -5.13
C ASP A 10 5.45 0.26 -3.82
N LEU A 11 4.48 -0.66 -3.83
CA LEU A 11 3.80 -1.14 -2.62
C LEU A 11 4.73 -1.86 -1.64
N LYS A 12 5.77 -2.56 -2.13
CA LYS A 12 6.80 -3.14 -1.25
C LYS A 12 7.61 -2.06 -0.54
N GLU A 13 7.98 -1.01 -1.26
CA GLU A 13 8.69 0.13 -0.68
C GLU A 13 7.81 0.90 0.31
N ILE A 14 6.53 1.14 -0.01
CA ILE A 14 5.55 1.76 0.89
C ILE A 14 5.40 0.95 2.18
N ARG A 15 5.29 -0.38 2.06
CA ARG A 15 5.24 -1.28 3.23
C ARG A 15 6.50 -1.17 4.07
N TYR A 16 7.67 -1.11 3.44
CA TYR A 16 8.92 -0.92 4.16
C TYR A 16 8.99 0.44 4.86
N TYR A 17 8.58 1.52 4.18
CA TYR A 17 8.47 2.85 4.76
C TYR A 17 7.64 2.84 6.04
N TYR A 18 6.43 2.26 6.01
CA TYR A 18 5.59 2.21 7.19
C TYR A 18 6.15 1.31 8.30
N SER A 19 6.85 0.21 7.95
CA SER A 19 7.54 -0.63 8.94
C SER A 19 8.69 0.09 9.68
N ARG A 20 9.21 1.18 9.08
CA ARG A 20 10.32 1.99 9.60
C ARG A 20 9.91 3.44 9.80
N LYS A 21 8.61 3.73 9.94
CA LYS A 21 8.07 5.09 9.87
C LYS A 21 8.75 6.03 10.87
N ALA A 22 8.98 5.58 12.10
CA ALA A 22 9.66 6.37 13.14
C ALA A 22 11.04 6.86 12.69
N MET A 23 11.86 5.96 12.11
CA MET A 23 13.17 6.31 11.58
C MET A 23 13.07 7.31 10.42
N PHE A 24 12.12 7.12 9.48
CA PHE A 24 11.91 8.08 8.39
C PHE A 24 11.42 9.44 8.90
N ASP A 25 10.55 9.47 9.92
CA ASP A 25 10.05 10.70 10.53
C ASP A 25 11.17 11.47 11.26
N GLU A 26 12.12 10.79 11.87
CA GLU A 26 13.32 11.37 12.50
C GLU A 26 14.29 11.95 11.45
N CYS A 27 14.53 11.21 10.37
CA CYS A 27 15.47 11.61 9.32
C CYS A 27 14.92 12.65 8.33
N LYS A 28 13.62 12.97 8.37
CA LYS A 28 12.97 13.89 7.40
C LYS A 28 13.60 15.28 7.33
N ASN A 29 14.21 15.73 8.43
CA ASN A 29 14.88 17.03 8.53
C ASN A 29 16.35 16.98 8.10
N ILE A 30 16.91 15.77 7.93
CA ILE A 30 18.31 15.54 7.56
C ILE A 30 18.42 15.33 6.04
N VAL A 31 17.53 14.48 5.50
CA VAL A 31 17.46 14.21 4.06
C VAL A 31 16.21 14.91 3.52
N ILE A 32 16.40 16.01 2.80
CA ILE A 32 15.31 16.76 2.15
C ILE A 32 14.66 15.85 1.10
N GLY A 33 13.41 15.47 1.33
CA GLY A 33 12.52 14.87 0.32
C GLY A 33 13.00 13.52 -0.21
N SER A 34 12.73 12.44 0.52
CA SER A 34 12.93 11.09 -0.01
C SER A 34 11.89 10.78 -1.09
N SER A 35 12.31 10.15 -2.19
CA SER A 35 11.42 9.72 -3.29
C SER A 35 10.30 8.78 -2.83
N ILE A 36 10.49 8.13 -1.69
CA ILE A 36 9.48 7.29 -1.04
C ILE A 36 8.34 8.12 -0.43
N MET A 37 8.58 9.33 0.09
CA MET A 37 7.50 10.17 0.66
C MET A 37 6.50 10.61 -0.43
N GLU A 38 6.97 11.02 -1.61
CA GLU A 38 6.09 11.34 -2.75
C GLU A 38 5.31 10.11 -3.24
N LYS A 39 5.96 8.95 -3.23
CA LYS A 39 5.32 7.68 -3.57
C LYS A 39 4.20 7.35 -2.58
N VAL A 40 4.47 7.40 -1.28
CA VAL A 40 3.46 7.18 -0.23
C VAL A 40 2.29 8.15 -0.40
N ARG A 41 2.56 9.45 -0.61
CA ARG A 41 1.53 10.47 -0.82
C ARG A 41 0.61 10.11 -2.00
N ARG A 42 1.20 9.78 -3.16
CA ARG A 42 0.45 9.43 -4.37
C ARG A 42 -0.45 8.21 -4.19
N TYR A 43 0.04 7.17 -3.53
CA TYR A 43 -0.78 5.97 -3.28
C TYR A 43 -1.88 6.24 -2.26
N ASN A 44 -1.60 7.02 -1.21
CA ASN A 44 -2.60 7.39 -0.22
C ASN A 44 -3.74 8.22 -0.85
N GLU A 45 -3.43 9.17 -1.73
CA GLU A 45 -4.47 9.91 -2.47
C GLU A 45 -5.30 9.01 -3.40
N ALA A 46 -4.67 8.06 -4.08
CA ALA A 46 -5.40 7.11 -4.92
C ALA A 46 -6.33 6.20 -4.10
N VAL A 47 -5.88 5.73 -2.93
CA VAL A 47 -6.66 4.83 -2.06
C VAL A 47 -7.78 5.57 -1.31
N LYS A 48 -7.67 6.87 -1.08
CA LYS A 48 -8.66 7.68 -0.37
C LYS A 48 -10.08 7.58 -0.97
N THR A 49 -10.19 7.32 -2.27
CA THR A 49 -11.46 7.19 -3.00
C THR A 49 -11.86 5.73 -3.26
N ALA A 50 -11.10 4.77 -2.72
CA ALA A 50 -11.36 3.36 -2.92
C ALA A 50 -12.63 2.90 -2.18
N PRO A 51 -13.32 1.86 -2.67
CA PRO A 51 -14.33 1.16 -1.90
C PRO A 51 -13.77 0.72 -0.53
N PRO A 52 -14.58 0.74 0.55
CA PRO A 52 -14.10 0.48 1.91
C PRO A 52 -13.27 -0.80 2.07
N GLN A 53 -13.64 -1.87 1.36
CA GLN A 53 -12.92 -3.15 1.42
C GLN A 53 -11.51 -3.07 0.81
N LEU A 54 -11.30 -2.27 -0.24
CA LEU A 54 -9.97 -2.07 -0.83
C LEU A 54 -9.12 -1.10 -0.02
N TYR A 55 -9.77 -0.08 0.57
CA TYR A 55 -9.14 0.82 1.52
C TYR A 55 -8.59 0.05 2.73
N ASP A 56 -9.44 -0.76 3.37
CA ASP A 56 -9.04 -1.56 4.53
C ASP A 56 -7.94 -2.56 4.17
N LEU A 57 -8.04 -3.23 3.01
CA LEU A 57 -6.98 -4.13 2.54
C LEU A 57 -5.63 -3.42 2.35
N TYR A 58 -5.63 -2.21 1.80
CA TYR A 58 -4.41 -1.42 1.66
C TYR A 58 -3.81 -1.08 3.03
N MET A 59 -4.65 -0.64 3.98
CA MET A 59 -4.24 -0.34 5.34
C MET A 59 -3.63 -1.57 6.02
N MET A 60 -4.28 -2.73 5.92
CA MET A 60 -3.81 -3.98 6.53
C MET A 60 -2.47 -4.44 5.95
N LEU A 61 -2.35 -4.55 4.63
CA LEU A 61 -1.19 -5.14 3.98
C LEU A 61 0.02 -4.19 3.92
N TYR A 62 -0.21 -2.91 3.61
CA TYR A 62 0.87 -2.00 3.23
C TYR A 62 1.14 -0.89 4.27
N VAL A 63 0.17 -0.56 5.14
CA VAL A 63 0.40 0.43 6.21
C VAL A 63 0.69 -0.25 7.54
N LYS A 64 -0.14 -1.21 7.94
CA LYS A 64 0.04 -1.98 9.18
C LYS A 64 1.02 -3.15 9.02
N GLY A 65 1.31 -3.55 7.78
CA GLY A 65 2.34 -4.53 7.46
C GLY A 65 1.95 -5.99 7.70
N TYR A 66 0.66 -6.32 7.80
CA TYR A 66 0.20 -7.70 7.92
C TYR A 66 0.58 -8.54 6.69
N THR A 67 0.72 -9.85 6.89
CA THR A 67 0.75 -10.80 5.77
C THR A 67 -0.67 -11.00 5.22
N GLN A 68 -0.78 -11.66 4.06
CA GLN A 68 -2.10 -12.00 3.53
C GLN A 68 -2.84 -13.00 4.42
N GLU A 69 -2.10 -13.93 5.04
CA GLU A 69 -2.61 -14.88 6.02
C GLU A 69 -3.08 -14.17 7.29
N GLY A 70 -2.28 -13.24 7.82
CA GLY A 70 -2.66 -12.44 8.99
C GLY A 70 -3.89 -11.57 8.73
N THR A 71 -3.99 -10.99 7.54
CA THR A 71 -5.16 -10.21 7.13
C THR A 71 -6.39 -11.10 6.93
N ALA A 72 -6.21 -12.32 6.40
CA ALA A 72 -7.27 -13.30 6.26
C ALA A 72 -7.85 -13.69 7.64
N ALA A 73 -6.96 -13.95 8.61
CA ALA A 73 -7.37 -14.24 9.98
C ALA A 73 -8.11 -13.07 10.63
N GLU A 74 -7.57 -11.84 10.54
CA GLU A 74 -8.19 -10.65 11.12
C GLU A 74 -9.59 -10.39 10.57
N LEU A 75 -9.76 -10.55 9.25
CA LEU A 75 -11.02 -10.26 8.56
C LEU A 75 -11.97 -11.46 8.48
N ASN A 76 -11.62 -12.61 9.09
CA ASN A 76 -12.36 -13.87 8.99
C ASN A 76 -12.64 -14.30 7.54
N TYR A 77 -11.64 -14.12 6.67
CA TYR A 77 -11.66 -14.51 5.27
C TYR A 77 -10.70 -15.66 4.98
N THR A 78 -10.86 -16.29 3.82
CA THR A 78 -9.86 -17.23 3.34
C THR A 78 -8.66 -16.49 2.75
N PRO A 79 -7.43 -17.04 2.83
CA PRO A 79 -6.27 -16.46 2.17
C PRO A 79 -6.46 -16.28 0.66
N VAL A 80 -7.19 -17.20 0.01
CA VAL A 80 -7.54 -17.11 -1.41
C VAL A 80 -8.39 -15.87 -1.70
N TYR A 81 -9.35 -15.56 -0.84
CA TYR A 81 -10.17 -14.36 -1.00
C TYR A 81 -9.34 -13.08 -0.83
N ILE A 82 -8.39 -13.05 0.12
CA ILE A 82 -7.43 -11.95 0.28
C ILE A 82 -6.56 -11.78 -0.97
N GLN A 83 -6.09 -12.86 -1.59
CA GLN A 83 -5.33 -12.79 -2.84
C GLN A 83 -6.17 -12.18 -3.98
N MET A 84 -7.45 -12.56 -4.09
CA MET A 84 -8.37 -11.98 -5.06
C MET A 84 -8.62 -10.49 -4.80
N LEU A 85 -8.84 -10.11 -3.55
CA LEU A 85 -9.00 -8.70 -3.17
C LEU A 85 -7.73 -7.90 -3.44
N ASN A 86 -6.54 -8.47 -3.20
CA ASN A 86 -5.28 -7.80 -3.49
C ASN A 86 -5.11 -7.59 -5.00
N LYS A 87 -5.51 -8.57 -5.84
CA LYS A 87 -5.55 -8.38 -7.29
C LYS A 87 -6.49 -7.23 -7.69
N LYS A 88 -7.68 -7.13 -7.07
CA LYS A 88 -8.62 -6.02 -7.31
C LYS A 88 -8.03 -4.67 -6.87
N LEU A 89 -7.35 -4.62 -5.73
CA LEU A 89 -6.64 -3.43 -5.26
C LEU A 89 -5.57 -2.99 -6.26
N LEU A 90 -4.75 -3.91 -6.78
CA LEU A 90 -3.73 -3.58 -7.78
C LEU A 90 -4.33 -2.98 -9.05
N LEU A 91 -5.43 -3.56 -9.56
CA LEU A 91 -6.13 -3.02 -10.74
C LEU A 91 -6.77 -1.66 -10.45
N PHE A 92 -7.33 -1.47 -9.26
CA PHE A 92 -7.86 -0.19 -8.82
C PHE A 92 -6.76 0.88 -8.79
N LEU A 93 -5.61 0.59 -8.17
CA LEU A 93 -4.47 1.50 -8.13
C LEU A 93 -3.97 1.83 -9.54
N GLN A 94 -3.90 0.84 -10.42
CA GLN A 94 -3.48 1.04 -11.81
C GLN A 94 -4.35 2.03 -12.58
N LYS A 95 -5.66 2.03 -12.31
CA LYS A 95 -6.61 2.95 -12.92
C LYS A 95 -6.54 4.36 -12.33
N ASN A 96 -6.21 4.48 -11.03
CA ASN A 96 -6.32 5.73 -10.29
C ASN A 96 -4.98 6.44 -10.02
N ILE A 97 -3.85 5.78 -10.30
CA ILE A 97 -2.52 6.40 -10.24
C ILE A 97 -2.13 6.88 -11.63
N THR A 98 -2.07 8.19 -11.79
CA THR A 98 -1.39 8.86 -12.91
C THR A 98 0.09 9.05 -12.58
N GLU A 99 0.93 8.87 -13.60
CA GLU A 99 2.39 8.94 -13.48
C GLU A 99 2.87 10.38 -13.25
#